data_AF-A0A5C8IFC2-F1
#
_entry.id   AF-A0A5C8IFC2-F1
#
_cell.length_a   1.000
_cell.length_b   1.000
_cell.length_c   1.000
_cell.angle_alpha   90.00
_cell.angle_beta   90.00
_cell.angle_gamma   90.00
#
_symmetry.space_group_name_H-M   'P 1'
#
loop_
_entity.id
_entity.type
_entity.pdbx_description
1 polymer ?
#
loop_
_entity_poly.entity_id
_entity_poly.type
_entity_poly.pdbx_seq_one_letter_code
_entity_poly.pdbx_strand_id
1 'polypeptide(L)' 'MSAAELADRAAVTRDTLRAIESATGAPRLDSFLAILTALGIADTVIAATDPYRSDAARARIDEILRRGGTL' A
#
# COMPACT_ATOMS: atom_id res chain seq x y z
N MET A 1 -2.62 20.18 2.68
CA MET A 1 -2.42 19.55 3.99
C MET A 1 -0.94 19.53 4.31
N SER A 2 -0.54 19.97 5.49
CA SER A 2 0.84 19.89 5.98
C SER A 2 1.19 18.49 6.50
N ALA A 3 2.47 18.16 6.64
CA ALA A 3 2.90 16.89 7.22
C ALA A 3 2.40 16.70 8.67
N ALA A 4 2.28 17.78 9.43
CA ALA A 4 1.73 17.73 10.79
C ALA A 4 0.23 17.38 10.79
N GLU A 5 -0.54 18.02 9.92
CA GLU A 5 -1.97 17.73 9.74
C GLU A 5 -2.20 16.29 9.24
N LEU A 6 -1.34 15.79 8.35
CA LEU A 6 -1.42 14.41 7.86
C LEU A 6 -1.14 13.40 8.97
N ALA A 7 -0.06 13.61 9.73
CA ALA A 7 0.31 12.73 10.84
C ALA A 7 -0.81 12.67 11.89
N ASP A 8 -1.37 13.83 12.25
CA ASP A 8 -2.50 13.92 13.19
C ASP A 8 -3.73 13.17 12.67
N ARG A 9 -4.11 13.41 11.41
CA ARG A 9 -5.29 12.78 10.81
C ARG A 9 -5.14 11.27 10.58
N ALA A 10 -3.92 10.79 10.40
CA ALA A 10 -3.61 9.37 10.31
C ALA A 10 -3.35 8.71 11.68
N ALA A 11 -3.42 9.47 12.77
CA ALA A 11 -3.10 9.02 14.13
C ALA A 11 -1.70 8.37 14.24
N VAL A 12 -0.70 8.96 13.58
CA VAL A 12 0.71 8.53 13.61
C VAL A 12 1.61 9.67 14.08
N THR A 13 2.82 9.33 14.51
CA THR A 13 3.82 10.37 14.84
C THR A 13 4.38 11.01 13.57
N ARG A 14 4.85 12.26 13.67
CA ARG A 14 5.60 12.92 12.58
C ARG A 14 6.86 12.16 12.20
N ASP A 15 7.51 11.50 13.16
CA ASP A 15 8.70 10.69 12.90
C ASP A 15 8.36 9.43 12.11
N THR A 16 7.22 8.79 12.38
CA THR A 16 6.70 7.67 11.58
C THR A 16 6.42 8.10 10.14
N LEU A 17 5.73 9.22 9.95
CA LEU A 17 5.48 9.78 8.62
C LEU A 17 6.80 10.08 7.88
N ARG A 18 7.74 10.73 8.55
CA ARG A 18 9.06 11.04 7.97
C ARG A 18 9.88 9.80 7.62
N ALA A 19 9.84 8.76 8.46
CA ALA A 19 10.51 7.50 8.20
C ALA A 19 9.98 6.83 6.92
N ILE A 20 8.66 6.84 6.74
CA ILE A 20 7.99 6.36 5.52
C ILE A 20 8.42 7.17 4.30
N GLU A 21 8.35 8.51 4.36
CA GLU A 21 8.74 9.40 3.26
C GLU A 21 10.20 9.26 2.85
N SER A 22 11.08 9.00 3.83
CA SER A 22 12.52 8.86 3.62
C SER A 22 12.92 7.43 3.26
N ALA A 23 11.97 6.49 3.21
CA ALA A 23 12.23 5.05 3.06
C ALA A 23 13.28 4.52 4.06
N THR A 24 13.24 5.01 5.30
CA THR A 24 14.17 4.62 6.36
C THR A 24 13.44 3.87 7.48
N GLY A 25 14.16 2.98 8.16
CA GLY A 25 13.59 2.16 9.23
C GLY A 25 12.68 1.04 8.72
N ALA A 26 11.82 0.53 9.61
CA ALA A 26 10.82 -0.50 9.34
C ALA A 26 9.44 0.01 9.75
N PRO A 27 8.85 0.96 9.00
CA PRO A 27 7.51 1.46 9.32
C PRO A 27 6.50 0.32 9.24
N ARG A 28 5.61 0.29 10.21
CA ARG A 28 4.58 -0.73 10.28
C ARG A 28 3.57 -0.54 9.14
N LEU A 29 3.11 -1.64 8.56
CA LEU A 29 2.15 -1.64 7.46
C LEU A 29 0.83 -0.94 7.84
N ASP A 30 0.38 -1.10 9.09
CA ASP A 30 -0.82 -0.43 9.61
C ASP A 30 -0.72 1.10 9.53
N SER A 31 0.43 1.65 9.89
CA SER A 31 0.74 3.08 9.87
C SER A 31 0.75 3.61 8.44
N PHE A 32 1.32 2.84 7.51
CA PHE A 32 1.29 3.16 6.09
C PHE A 32 -0.14 3.20 5.53
N LEU A 33 -0.96 2.18 5.83
CA LEU A 33 -2.35 2.12 5.39
C LEU A 33 -3.21 3.25 6.00
N ALA A 34 -2.98 3.61 7.27
CA ALA A 34 -3.64 4.75 7.91
C ALA A 34 -3.34 6.07 7.19
N ILE A 35 -2.08 6.29 6.77
CA ILE A 35 -1.67 7.46 5.99
C ILE A 35 -2.36 7.47 4.62
N LEU A 36 -2.40 6.34 3.90
CA LEU A 36 -3.10 6.26 2.60
C LEU A 36 -4.60 6.56 2.74
N THR A 37 -5.21 6.09 3.83
CA THR A 37 -6.62 6.36 4.16
C THR A 37 -6.83 7.84 4.46
N ALA A 38 -5.97 8.46 5.27
CA ALA A 38 -6.01 9.90 5.52
C ALA A 38 -5.79 10.70 4.22
N LEU A 39 -4.95 10.24 3.30
CA LEU A 39 -4.79 10.89 2.00
C LEU A 39 -5.99 10.69 1.06
N GLY A 40 -6.91 9.79 1.38
CA GLY A 40 -8.06 9.47 0.54
C GLY A 40 -7.71 8.68 -0.72
N ILE A 41 -6.55 8.00 -0.72
CA ILE A 41 -6.04 7.25 -1.89
C ILE A 41 -5.94 5.74 -1.64
N ALA A 42 -6.40 5.25 -0.48
CA ALA A 42 -6.36 3.83 -0.13
C ALA A 42 -7.00 2.96 -1.23
N ASP A 43 -8.19 3.33 -1.72
CA ASP A 43 -8.89 2.58 -2.77
C ASP A 43 -8.11 2.55 -4.09
N THR A 44 -7.43 3.64 -4.45
CA THR A 44 -6.56 3.70 -5.64
C THR A 44 -5.40 2.73 -5.50
N VAL A 45 -4.77 2.69 -4.32
CA VAL A 45 -3.67 1.75 -4.05
C VAL A 45 -4.17 0.31 -4.07
N ILE A 46 -5.30 0.01 -3.43
CA ILE A 46 -5.92 -1.31 -3.45
C ILE A 46 -6.17 -1.76 -4.91
N ALA A 47 -6.79 -0.90 -5.72
CA ALA A 47 -7.03 -1.18 -7.13
C ALA A 47 -5.74 -1.36 -7.93
N ALA A 48 -4.68 -0.62 -7.63
CA ALA A 48 -3.39 -0.77 -8.29
C ALA A 48 -2.65 -2.07 -7.87
N THR A 49 -2.90 -2.57 -6.67
CA THR A 49 -2.31 -3.81 -6.15
C THR A 49 -3.08 -5.07 -6.53
N ASP A 50 -4.26 -4.96 -7.14
CA ASP A 50 -5.02 -6.11 -7.64
C ASP A 50 -4.26 -6.79 -8.79
N PRO A 51 -3.74 -8.02 -8.61
CA PRO A 51 -2.97 -8.69 -9.64
C PRO A 51 -3.80 -9.01 -10.89
N TYR A 52 -5.14 -9.11 -10.78
CA TYR A 52 -6.00 -9.31 -11.94
C TYR A 52 -6.12 -8.06 -12.82
N ARG A 53 -5.67 -6.90 -12.33
CA ARG A 53 -5.59 -5.66 -13.12
C ARG A 53 -4.22 -5.47 -13.77
N SER A 54 -3.30 -6.43 -13.64
CA SER A 54 -1.98 -6.44 -14.25
C SER A 54 -1.84 -7.56 -15.28
N ASP A 55 -1.53 -7.22 -16.53
CA ASP A 55 -1.39 -8.18 -17.63
C ASP A 55 -0.30 -9.23 -17.35
N ALA A 56 0.85 -8.79 -16.83
CA ALA A 56 1.94 -9.68 -16.49
C ALA A 56 1.58 -10.63 -15.33
N ALA A 57 0.87 -10.12 -14.32
CA ALA A 57 0.42 -10.94 -13.21
C ALA A 57 -0.68 -11.93 -13.64
N ARG A 58 -1.63 -11.51 -14.47
CA ARG A 58 -2.65 -12.40 -15.07
C ARG A 58 -2.01 -13.55 -15.85
N ALA A 59 -1.05 -13.27 -16.73
CA ALA A 59 -0.34 -14.32 -17.47
C ALA A 59 0.35 -15.32 -16.55
N ARG A 60 0.91 -14.85 -15.43
CA ARG A 60 1.54 -15.70 -14.41
C ARG A 60 0.52 -16.53 -13.63
N ILE A 61 -0.63 -15.94 -13.27
CA ILE A 61 -1.74 -16.63 -12.61
C ILE A 61 -2.29 -17.74 -13.51
N ASP A 62 -2.59 -17.44 -14.77
CA ASP A 62 -3.10 -18.40 -15.75
C ASP A 62 -2.14 -19.59 -15.91
N GLU A 63 -0.83 -19.33 -15.88
CA GLU A 63 0.18 -20.38 -15.90
C GLU A 63 0.13 -21.29 -14.66
N ILE A 64 0.02 -20.71 -13.47
CA ILE A 64 -0.07 -21.47 -12.21
C ILE A 64 -1.30 -22.39 -12.26
N LEU A 65 -2.45 -21.83 -12.63
CA LEU A 65 -3.72 -22.57 -12.71
C LEU A 65 -3.68 -23.68 -13.76
N ARG A 66 -3.14 -23.40 -14.96
CA ARG A 66 -2.99 -24.39 -16.04
C ARG A 66 -2.08 -25.57 -15.65
N ARG A 67 -1.09 -25.35 -14.78
CA ARG A 67 -0.22 -26.41 -14.25
C ARG A 67 -0.87 -27.19 -13.10
N GLY A 68 -2.12 -26.89 -12.74
CA GLY A 68 -2.83 -27.50 -11.62
C GLY A 68 -2.47 -26.95 -10.25
N GLY A 69 -1.81 -25.78 -10.18
CA GLY A 69 -1.52 -25.09 -8.93
C GLY A 69 -2.72 -24.31 -8.38
N THR A 70 -2.63 -23.89 -7.13
CA THR A 70 -3.63 -23.04 -6.44
C THR A 70 -3.02 -21.69 -6.04
N LEU A 71 -3.84 -20.65 -5.91
CA LEU A 71 -3.44 -19.31 -5.45
C LEU A 71 -3.56 -19.16 -3.93
#